data_AF-A2H0V1-F1
#
_entry.id   AF-A2H0V1-F1
#
_cell.length_a   1.000
_cell.length_b   1.000
_cell.length_c   1.000
_cell.angle_alpha   90.00
_cell.angle_beta   90.00
_cell.angle_gamma   90.00
#
_symmetry.space_group_name_H-M   'P 1'
#
loop_
_entity.id
_entity.type
_entity.pdbx_description
1 polymer ?
#
loop_
_entity_poly.entity_id
_entity_poly.type
_entity_poly.pdbx_seq_one_letter_code
_entity_poly.pdbx_strand_id
1 'polypeptide(L)'
;MTTKPTEHQLDPINISPDQFLDCAKAIIHTILFHRAIDTQVIPKSIIMSGVDIAYASAETPESSENIHKRLLPMQDAIFGGAQNTWIILSLSYNTPVKGWFKDVQSSQVWERWSIPFQFQTLSAKDVRFAMLHTITQITQKANSCNVAMRPSEGSTFQYSLNLPTDKGPETAELVNLMKKIVKTPAFLFQ
;
A
#
# COMPACT_ATOMS: atom_id res chain seq x y z
N MET A 1 17.20 15.06 -13.05
CA MET A 1 17.54 14.53 -11.71
C MET A 1 16.44 13.55 -11.32
N THR A 2 16.75 12.26 -11.23
CA THR A 2 15.81 11.26 -10.71
C THR A 2 15.71 11.48 -9.21
N THR A 3 14.63 12.14 -8.77
CA THR A 3 14.33 12.29 -7.35
C THR A 3 14.05 10.90 -6.78
N LYS A 4 14.80 10.52 -5.74
CA LYS A 4 14.52 9.29 -4.99
C LYS A 4 13.07 9.35 -4.49
N PRO A 5 12.28 8.25 -4.59
CA PRO A 5 10.91 8.26 -4.06
C PRO A 5 10.91 8.50 -2.55
N THR A 6 9.87 9.18 -2.06
CA THR A 6 9.61 9.24 -0.62
C THR A 6 9.22 7.86 -0.14
N GLU A 7 9.86 7.37 0.91
CA GLU A 7 9.65 6.04 1.47
C GLU A 7 8.96 6.16 2.82
N HIS A 8 7.76 5.60 2.93
CA HIS A 8 7.00 5.49 4.16
C HIS A 8 7.00 4.04 4.64
N GLN A 9 7.51 3.83 5.85
CA GLN A 9 7.41 2.55 6.53
C GLN A 9 6.32 2.62 7.60
N LEU A 10 5.38 1.68 7.54
CA LEU A 10 4.41 1.45 8.60
C LEU A 10 4.99 0.49 9.66
N ASP A 11 4.45 0.58 10.87
CA ASP A 11 4.72 -0.40 11.91
C ASP A 11 4.12 -1.77 11.52
N PRO A 12 4.66 -2.90 12.01
CA PRO A 12 4.06 -4.21 11.79
C PRO A 12 2.61 -4.27 12.25
N ILE A 13 1.72 -4.66 11.33
CA ILE A 13 0.29 -4.71 11.58
C ILE A 13 -0.06 -6.12 12.05
N ASN A 14 -0.45 -6.23 13.32
CA ASN A 14 -0.82 -7.50 13.95
C ASN A 14 -2.29 -7.80 13.68
N ILE A 15 -2.57 -8.88 12.95
CA ILE A 15 -3.93 -9.31 12.59
C ILE A 15 -4.08 -10.84 12.62
N SER A 16 -5.31 -11.33 12.67
CA SER A 16 -5.59 -12.75 12.43
C SER A 16 -5.45 -13.08 10.93
N PRO A 17 -4.96 -14.28 10.56
CA PRO A 17 -4.82 -14.71 9.16
C PRO A 17 -6.05 -14.51 8.28
N ASP A 18 -7.24 -14.79 8.82
CA ASP A 18 -8.53 -14.68 8.14
C ASP A 18 -8.95 -13.23 7.85
N GLN A 19 -8.35 -12.25 8.52
CA GLN A 19 -8.65 -10.83 8.35
C GLN A 19 -7.70 -10.11 7.39
N PHE A 20 -6.72 -10.81 6.81
CA PHE A 20 -5.72 -10.20 5.95
C PHE A 20 -6.31 -9.44 4.76
N LEU A 21 -7.19 -10.08 3.98
CA LEU A 21 -7.77 -9.44 2.79
C LEU A 21 -8.46 -8.11 3.12
N ASP A 22 -9.30 -8.10 4.15
CA ASP A 22 -10.07 -6.91 4.51
C ASP A 22 -9.19 -5.81 5.10
N CYS A 23 -8.25 -6.17 5.97
CA CYS A 23 -7.31 -5.21 6.56
C CYS A 23 -6.39 -4.60 5.50
N ALA A 24 -5.80 -5.43 4.63
CA ALA A 24 -4.92 -4.97 3.56
C ALA A 24 -5.66 -4.04 2.58
N LYS A 25 -6.89 -4.38 2.18
CA LYS A 25 -7.74 -3.52 1.36
C LYS A 25 -8.01 -2.18 2.03
N ALA A 26 -8.39 -2.18 3.31
CA ALA A 26 -8.67 -0.96 4.06
C ALA A 26 -7.44 -0.04 4.11
N ILE A 27 -6.26 -0.59 4.35
CA ILE A 27 -5.00 0.15 4.38
C ILE A 27 -4.67 0.75 3.02
N ILE A 28 -4.73 -0.06 1.95
CA ILE A 28 -4.45 0.41 0.58
C ILE A 28 -5.42 1.53 0.21
N HIS A 29 -6.73 1.32 0.41
CA HIS A 29 -7.74 2.34 0.13
C HIS A 29 -7.52 3.64 0.90
N THR A 30 -7.10 3.56 2.17
CA THR A 30 -6.81 4.74 2.99
C THR A 30 -5.60 5.51 2.43
N ILE A 31 -4.54 4.81 2.02
CA ILE A 31 -3.36 5.46 1.40
C ILE A 31 -3.75 6.14 0.08
N LEU A 32 -4.45 5.43 -0.82
CA LEU A 32 -4.87 5.97 -2.11
C LEU A 32 -5.83 7.16 -1.94
N PHE A 33 -6.72 7.10 -0.95
CA PHE A 33 -7.62 8.21 -0.59
C PHE A 33 -6.85 9.48 -0.24
N HIS A 34 -5.81 9.37 0.61
CA HIS A 34 -4.97 10.51 0.97
C HIS A 34 -4.15 11.08 -0.20
N ARG A 35 -4.03 10.34 -1.30
CA ARG A 35 -3.34 10.78 -2.52
C ARG A 35 -4.27 11.10 -3.67
N ALA A 36 -5.58 10.97 -3.47
CA ALA A 36 -6.66 11.33 -4.40
C ALA A 36 -6.36 10.93 -5.84
N ILE A 37 -5.88 9.69 -6.03
CA ILE A 37 -5.39 9.19 -7.32
C ILE A 37 -6.49 9.23 -8.39
N ASP A 38 -7.74 9.03 -7.98
CA ASP A 38 -8.91 9.19 -8.83
C ASP A 38 -9.85 10.28 -8.27
N THR A 39 -9.65 11.52 -8.73
CA THR A 39 -10.48 12.66 -8.34
C THR A 39 -11.89 12.61 -8.94
N GLN A 40 -12.21 11.62 -9.78
CA GLN A 40 -13.51 11.50 -10.44
C GLN A 40 -14.51 10.68 -9.61
N VAL A 41 -14.06 10.08 -8.50
CA VAL A 41 -14.89 9.25 -7.63
C VAL A 41 -15.28 10.02 -6.37
N ILE A 42 -16.57 9.94 -6.01
CA ILE A 42 -17.08 10.49 -4.75
C ILE A 42 -16.56 9.64 -3.59
N PRO A 43 -15.87 10.25 -2.59
CA PRO A 43 -15.44 9.54 -1.40
C PRO A 43 -16.57 8.79 -0.70
N LYS A 44 -16.29 7.56 -0.29
CA LYS A 44 -17.22 6.70 0.46
C LYS A 44 -16.57 6.17 1.73
N SER A 45 -17.41 5.99 2.75
CA SER A 45 -17.05 5.29 3.98
C SER A 45 -17.42 3.81 3.83
N ILE A 46 -16.46 2.91 4.06
CA ILE A 46 -16.67 1.46 4.02
C ILE A 46 -16.51 0.92 5.44
N ILE A 47 -17.49 0.14 5.89
CA ILE A 47 -17.44 -0.55 7.18
C ILE A 47 -16.80 -1.93 6.96
N MET A 48 -15.75 -2.21 7.72
CA MET A 48 -15.08 -3.50 7.75
C MET A 48 -15.81 -4.45 8.70
N SER A 49 -16.46 -5.46 8.13
CA SER A 49 -17.19 -6.49 8.87
C SER A 49 -16.26 -7.25 9.83
N GLY A 50 -16.75 -7.55 11.04
CA GLY A 50 -16.00 -8.34 12.03
C GLY A 50 -14.97 -7.59 12.87
N VAL A 51 -14.64 -6.32 12.55
CA VAL A 51 -13.69 -5.49 13.31
C VAL A 51 -14.28 -4.14 13.75
N ASP A 52 -15.43 -3.74 13.17
CA ASP A 52 -16.15 -2.50 13.52
C ASP A 52 -15.29 -1.23 13.34
N ILE A 53 -14.68 -1.12 12.15
CA ILE A 53 -13.97 0.07 11.68
C ILE A 53 -14.58 0.56 10.39
N ALA A 54 -14.66 1.89 10.27
CA ALA A 54 -14.93 2.56 9.01
C ALA A 54 -13.62 3.11 8.44
N TYR A 55 -13.41 2.95 7.14
CA TYR A 55 -12.30 3.56 6.41
C TYR A 55 -12.79 4.29 5.16
N ALA A 56 -12.04 5.30 4.74
CA ALA A 56 -12.36 6.09 3.55
C ALA A 56 -11.78 5.42 2.30
N SER A 57 -12.53 5.50 1.20
CA SER A 57 -12.09 5.07 -0.13
C SER A 57 -12.59 6.05 -1.18
N ALA A 58 -11.77 6.31 -2.19
CA ALA A 58 -12.15 7.02 -3.41
C ALA A 58 -11.85 6.17 -4.65
N GLU A 59 -11.84 4.84 -4.52
CA GLU A 59 -11.54 3.93 -5.62
C GLU A 59 -12.81 3.52 -6.38
N THR A 60 -12.66 3.36 -7.70
CA THR A 60 -13.67 2.72 -8.56
C THR A 60 -13.89 1.26 -8.15
N PRO A 61 -15.06 0.67 -8.44
CA PRO A 61 -15.30 -0.75 -8.19
C PRO A 61 -14.27 -1.66 -8.87
N GLU A 62 -13.84 -1.30 -10.09
CA GLU A 62 -12.81 -2.04 -10.83
C GLU A 62 -11.44 -1.99 -10.14
N SER A 63 -11.01 -0.82 -9.67
CA SER A 63 -9.78 -0.65 -8.88
C SER A 63 -9.83 -1.49 -7.59
N SER A 64 -10.94 -1.43 -6.84
CA SER A 64 -11.15 -2.25 -5.64
C SER A 64 -11.09 -3.76 -5.93
N GLU A 65 -11.69 -4.21 -7.03
CA GLU A 65 -11.67 -5.62 -7.43
C GLU A 65 -10.26 -6.07 -7.86
N ASN A 66 -9.53 -5.22 -8.58
CA ASN A 66 -8.14 -5.49 -8.96
C ASN A 66 -7.24 -5.60 -7.74
N ILE A 67 -7.40 -4.71 -6.74
CA ILE A 67 -6.71 -4.82 -5.44
C ILE A 67 -7.04 -6.16 -4.78
N HIS A 68 -8.32 -6.53 -4.72
CA HIS A 68 -8.74 -7.79 -4.10
C HIS A 68 -8.10 -9.00 -4.78
N LYS A 69 -8.22 -9.12 -6.11
CA LYS A 69 -7.62 -10.20 -6.90
C LYS A 69 -6.11 -10.29 -6.71
N ARG A 70 -5.44 -9.13 -6.60
CA ARG A 70 -3.99 -9.09 -6.40
C ARG A 70 -3.56 -9.65 -5.05
N LEU A 71 -4.39 -9.49 -4.01
CA LEU A 71 -4.11 -9.95 -2.65
C LEU A 71 -4.48 -11.42 -2.41
N LEU A 72 -5.36 -12.01 -3.23
CA LEU A 72 -5.80 -13.41 -3.06
C LEU A 72 -4.65 -14.43 -2.97
N PRO A 73 -3.64 -14.42 -3.87
CA PRO A 73 -2.52 -15.37 -3.76
C PRO A 73 -1.73 -15.24 -2.46
N MET A 74 -1.72 -14.03 -1.87
CA MET A 74 -1.07 -13.79 -0.59
C MET A 74 -1.89 -14.36 0.56
N GLN A 75 -3.23 -14.25 0.52
CA GLN A 75 -4.12 -14.89 1.50
C GLN A 75 -3.90 -16.41 1.53
N ASP A 76 -3.81 -17.04 0.36
CA ASP A 76 -3.55 -18.48 0.25
C ASP A 76 -2.18 -18.85 0.84
N ALA A 77 -1.15 -18.03 0.59
CA ALA A 77 0.17 -18.23 1.16
C ALA A 77 0.20 -18.08 2.69
N ILE A 78 -0.57 -17.12 3.24
CA ILE A 78 -0.71 -16.92 4.69
C ILE A 78 -1.36 -18.14 5.34
N PHE A 79 -2.44 -18.66 4.76
CA PHE A 79 -3.05 -19.91 5.25
C PHE A 79 -2.12 -21.12 5.11
N GLY A 80 -1.23 -21.11 4.11
CA GLY A 80 -0.13 -22.07 3.96
C GLY A 80 1.04 -21.88 4.95
N GLY A 81 0.97 -20.91 5.87
CA GLY A 81 1.97 -20.69 6.92
C GLY A 81 3.11 -19.74 6.55
N ALA A 82 2.94 -18.90 5.53
CA ALA A 82 3.94 -17.89 5.16
C ALA A 82 4.25 -16.93 6.33
N GLN A 83 5.53 -16.84 6.68
CA GLN A 83 6.01 -16.04 7.83
C GLN A 83 6.36 -14.60 7.45
N ASN A 84 6.76 -14.36 6.20
CA ASN A 84 7.19 -13.05 5.72
C ASN A 84 6.11 -12.45 4.82
N THR A 85 5.22 -11.67 5.42
CA THR A 85 4.11 -11.04 4.70
C THR A 85 4.23 -9.54 4.74
N TRP A 86 4.29 -8.94 3.56
CA TRP A 86 4.37 -7.50 3.39
C TRP A 86 3.70 -7.10 2.08
N ILE A 87 3.37 -5.83 1.98
CA ILE A 87 2.92 -5.19 0.74
C ILE A 87 3.80 -3.97 0.53
N ILE A 88 4.26 -3.76 -0.71
CA ILE A 88 4.83 -2.48 -1.12
C ILE A 88 3.90 -1.85 -2.14
N LEU A 89 3.24 -0.78 -1.73
CA LEU A 89 2.43 0.07 -2.57
C LEU A 89 3.30 1.19 -3.13
N SER A 90 3.54 1.20 -4.43
CA SER A 90 4.28 2.26 -5.12
C SER A 90 3.32 3.16 -5.88
N LEU A 91 3.50 4.47 -5.74
CA LEU A 91 2.77 5.49 -6.48
C LEU A 91 3.68 6.10 -7.54
N SER A 92 3.20 6.17 -8.77
CA SER A 92 3.98 6.63 -9.91
C SER A 92 3.23 7.62 -10.79
N TYR A 93 4.00 8.38 -11.55
CA TYR A 93 3.53 9.15 -12.70
C TYR A 93 3.94 8.43 -13.97
N ASN A 94 2.99 8.20 -14.86
CA ASN A 94 3.30 7.87 -16.24
C ASN A 94 3.39 9.16 -17.04
N THR A 95 4.57 9.45 -17.57
CA THR A 95 4.82 10.64 -18.37
C THR A 95 4.96 10.22 -19.82
N PRO A 96 4.20 10.84 -20.75
CA PRO A 96 4.42 10.60 -22.18
C PRO A 96 5.79 11.16 -22.58
N VAL A 97 6.68 10.29 -23.05
CA VAL A 97 7.97 10.70 -23.61
C VAL A 97 7.78 10.88 -25.11
N LYS A 98 8.10 12.07 -25.63
CA LYS A 98 8.11 12.33 -27.08
C LYS A 98 9.20 11.48 -27.73
N GLY A 99 8.83 10.31 -28.25
CA GLY A 99 9.68 9.47 -29.09
C GLY A 99 9.34 9.65 -30.57
N TRP A 100 10.34 9.52 -31.45
CA TRP A 100 10.16 9.70 -32.89
C TRP A 100 9.24 8.62 -33.53
N PHE A 101 9.03 7.45 -32.89
CA PHE A 101 8.26 6.35 -33.50
C PHE A 101 7.29 5.55 -32.62
N LYS A 102 7.04 5.93 -31.35
CA LYS A 102 6.01 5.31 -30.50
C LYS A 102 5.81 6.17 -29.26
N ASP A 103 4.58 6.21 -28.75
CA ASP A 103 4.29 6.75 -27.42
C ASP A 103 4.95 5.86 -26.37
N VAL A 104 6.17 6.22 -25.98
CA VAL A 104 6.87 5.57 -24.87
C VAL A 104 6.44 6.30 -23.60
N GLN A 105 5.73 5.59 -22.71
CA GLN A 105 5.40 6.10 -21.39
C GLN A 105 6.58 5.79 -20.45
N SER A 106 7.17 6.80 -19.82
CA SER A 106 8.10 6.57 -18.70
C SER A 106 7.34 6.58 -17.39
N SER A 107 7.46 5.52 -16.61
CA SER A 107 6.89 5.48 -15.25
C SER A 107 7.94 5.93 -14.24
N GLN A 108 7.62 6.95 -13.44
CA GLN A 108 8.48 7.42 -12.35
C GLN A 108 7.76 7.22 -11.03
N VAL A 109 8.29 6.35 -10.17
CA VAL A 109 7.82 6.18 -8.79
C VAL A 109 8.25 7.39 -7.96
N TRP A 110 7.29 8.03 -7.29
CA TRP A 110 7.53 9.20 -6.45
C TRP A 110 7.28 8.93 -4.97
N GLU A 111 6.48 7.91 -4.63
CA GLU A 111 6.21 7.52 -3.25
C GLU A 111 6.08 6.00 -3.12
N ARG A 112 6.55 5.44 -1.99
CA ARG A 112 6.44 4.02 -1.66
C ARG A 112 6.01 3.83 -0.22
N TRP A 113 5.05 2.94 -0.01
CA TRP A 113 4.57 2.54 1.31
C TRP A 113 4.91 1.06 1.55
N SER A 114 5.71 0.81 2.59
CA SER A 114 6.03 -0.53 3.08
C SER A 114 5.08 -0.89 4.21
N ILE A 115 4.31 -1.96 4.01
CA ILE A 115 3.19 -2.38 4.85
C ILE A 115 3.49 -3.81 5.34
N PRO A 116 4.20 -3.97 6.47
CA PRO A 116 4.48 -5.29 7.04
C PRO A 116 3.29 -5.84 7.83
N PHE A 117 3.03 -7.14 7.72
CA PHE A 117 2.00 -7.85 8.47
C PHE A 117 2.61 -8.92 9.37
N GLN A 118 2.00 -9.10 10.53
CA GLN A 118 2.30 -10.18 11.47
C GLN A 118 1.00 -10.89 11.84
N PHE A 119 1.05 -12.22 11.89
CA PHE A 119 -0.14 -13.04 12.10
C PHE A 119 -0.12 -13.71 13.46
N GLN A 120 -1.21 -13.51 14.19
CA GLN A 120 -1.49 -14.15 15.46
C GLN A 120 -3.00 -14.20 15.65
N THR A 121 -3.49 -15.20 16.38
CA THR A 121 -4.92 -15.27 16.71
C THR A 121 -5.28 -14.12 17.65
N LEU A 122 -6.04 -13.16 17.15
CA LEU A 122 -6.43 -11.95 17.88
C LEU A 122 -7.95 -11.85 18.03
N SER A 123 -8.36 -11.12 19.06
CA SER A 123 -9.75 -10.68 19.17
C SER A 123 -10.04 -9.59 18.15
N ALA A 124 -11.31 -9.45 17.74
CA ALA A 124 -11.75 -8.36 16.88
C ALA A 124 -11.36 -6.97 17.44
N LYS A 125 -11.36 -6.82 18.77
CA LYS A 125 -10.97 -5.59 19.46
C LYS A 125 -9.49 -5.26 19.26
N ASP A 126 -8.62 -6.26 19.32
CA ASP A 126 -7.17 -6.05 19.16
C ASP A 126 -6.84 -5.70 17.71
N VAL A 127 -7.48 -6.38 16.74
CA VAL A 127 -7.34 -6.03 15.33
C VAL A 127 -7.86 -4.62 15.06
N ARG A 128 -8.96 -4.22 15.71
CA ARG A 128 -9.49 -2.87 15.63
C ARG A 128 -8.46 -1.83 16.08
N PHE A 129 -7.81 -2.04 17.23
CA PHE A 129 -6.78 -1.12 17.70
C PHE A 129 -5.59 -1.06 16.75
N ALA A 130 -5.12 -2.20 16.24
CA ALA A 130 -4.02 -2.24 15.27
C ALA A 130 -4.36 -1.46 14.00
N MET A 131 -5.59 -1.60 13.50
CA MET A 131 -6.06 -0.89 12.30
C MET A 131 -6.24 0.60 12.53
N LEU A 132 -6.78 1.03 13.68
CA LEU A 132 -6.88 2.47 14.03
C LEU A 132 -5.51 3.12 14.17
N HIS A 133 -4.55 2.44 14.82
CA HIS A 133 -3.16 2.89 14.91
C HIS A 133 -2.56 3.07 13.51
N THR A 134 -2.74 2.07 12.64
CA THR A 134 -2.23 2.08 11.27
C THR A 134 -2.83 3.21 10.44
N ILE A 135 -4.15 3.40 10.50
CA ILE A 135 -4.85 4.49 9.79
C ILE A 135 -4.33 5.85 10.28
N THR A 136 -4.17 6.03 11.60
CA THR A 136 -3.62 7.26 12.18
C THR A 136 -2.19 7.52 11.69
N GLN A 137 -1.36 6.47 11.67
CA GLN A 137 0.00 6.55 11.15
C GLN A 137 0.04 6.94 9.68
N ILE A 138 -0.85 6.39 8.85
CA ILE A 138 -1.01 6.76 7.44
C ILE A 138 -1.37 8.23 7.32
N THR A 139 -2.39 8.71 8.03
CA THR A 139 -2.82 10.11 7.98
C THR A 139 -1.69 11.07 8.38
N GLN A 140 -0.97 10.76 9.46
CA GLN A 140 0.16 11.59 9.92
C GLN A 140 1.30 11.64 8.89
N LYS A 141 1.73 10.48 8.36
CA LYS A 141 2.78 10.41 7.34
C LYS A 141 2.33 11.03 6.02
N ALA A 142 1.06 10.87 5.67
CA ALA A 142 0.49 11.43 4.47
C ALA A 142 0.46 12.97 4.52
N ASN A 143 0.15 13.55 5.68
CA ASN A 143 0.09 15.00 5.88
C ASN A 143 1.48 15.64 6.06
N SER A 144 2.51 14.87 6.45
CA SER A 144 3.88 15.37 6.58
C SER A 144 4.68 15.32 5.28
N CYS A 145 4.15 14.67 4.24
CA CYS A 145 4.77 14.60 2.92
C CYS A 145 4.01 15.44 1.91
N ASN A 146 4.74 16.24 1.13
CA ASN A 146 4.17 16.91 -0.02
C ASN A 146 3.83 15.87 -1.11
N VAL A 147 2.67 16.02 -1.72
CA VAL A 147 2.36 15.30 -2.97
C VAL A 147 3.28 15.87 -4.05
N ALA A 148 4.04 15.00 -4.72
CA ALA A 148 4.96 15.44 -5.77
C ALA A 148 4.17 16.20 -6.86
N MET A 149 4.68 17.33 -7.33
CA MET A 149 4.02 18.05 -8.43
C MET A 149 4.02 17.17 -9.69
N ARG A 150 2.89 17.16 -10.41
CA ARG A 150 2.75 16.42 -11.66
C ARG A 150 3.83 16.87 -12.65
N PRO A 151 4.63 15.94 -13.23
CA PRO A 151 5.81 16.31 -14.00
C PRO A 151 5.50 16.96 -15.35
N SER A 152 4.34 16.69 -15.96
CA SER A 152 3.88 17.37 -17.19
C SER A 152 2.36 17.41 -17.33
N GLU A 153 1.87 18.26 -18.23
CA GLU A 153 0.51 18.11 -18.76
C GLU A 153 0.38 16.73 -19.42
N GLY A 154 -0.69 16.00 -19.07
CA GLY A 154 -0.95 14.64 -19.56
C GLY A 154 -0.37 13.49 -18.72
N SER A 155 0.43 13.72 -17.66
CA SER A 155 0.99 12.60 -16.87
C SER A 155 -0.10 11.86 -16.08
N THR A 156 -0.33 10.57 -16.21
CA THR A 156 -1.37 9.91 -15.39
C THR A 156 -0.80 9.39 -14.07
N PHE A 157 -1.56 9.51 -12.98
CA PHE A 157 -1.22 8.86 -11.72
C PHE A 157 -1.49 7.36 -11.85
N GLN A 158 -0.60 6.54 -11.31
CA GLN A 158 -0.77 5.09 -11.22
C GLN A 158 -0.28 4.58 -9.87
N TYR A 159 -0.76 3.39 -9.51
CA TYR A 159 -0.23 2.65 -8.37
C TYR A 159 0.12 1.21 -8.78
N SER A 160 1.07 0.61 -8.06
CA SER A 160 1.38 -0.81 -8.18
C SER A 160 1.52 -1.46 -6.81
N LEU A 161 1.08 -2.72 -6.72
CA LEU A 161 1.20 -3.56 -5.54
C LEU A 161 2.23 -4.65 -5.78
N ASN A 162 3.26 -4.65 -4.96
CA ASN A 162 4.30 -5.67 -4.95
C ASN A 162 4.16 -6.53 -3.69
N LEU A 163 4.21 -7.83 -3.87
CA LEU A 163 3.95 -8.86 -2.87
C LEU A 163 5.10 -9.87 -2.84
N PRO A 164 5.34 -10.55 -1.70
CA PRO A 164 6.32 -11.64 -1.59
C PRO A 164 6.08 -12.78 -2.59
N THR A 165 4.84 -12.97 -3.01
CA THR A 165 4.42 -14.01 -3.97
C THR A 165 4.81 -13.68 -5.42
N ASP A 166 5.31 -12.48 -5.68
CA ASP A 166 5.64 -12.02 -7.03
C ASP A 166 6.94 -12.61 -7.53
N LYS A 167 6.93 -13.03 -8.80
CA LYS A 167 8.11 -13.54 -9.49
C LYS A 167 8.72 -12.42 -10.32
N GLY A 168 9.98 -12.06 -10.06
CA GLY A 168 10.70 -11.09 -10.88
C GLY A 168 11.98 -10.55 -10.24
N PRO A 169 12.87 -9.93 -11.02
CA PRO A 169 14.11 -9.31 -10.51
C PRO A 169 13.85 -8.09 -9.63
N GLU A 170 12.76 -7.33 -9.89
CA GLU A 170 12.35 -6.18 -9.07
C GLU A 170 11.98 -6.59 -7.63
N THR A 171 11.47 -7.81 -7.45
CA THR A 171 11.17 -8.38 -6.13
C THR A 171 12.42 -8.47 -5.25
N ALA A 172 13.61 -8.68 -5.81
CA ALA A 172 14.85 -8.83 -5.02
C ALA A 172 15.27 -7.54 -4.32
N GLU A 173 15.14 -6.38 -4.99
CA GLU A 173 15.43 -5.07 -4.40
C GLU A 173 14.42 -4.74 -3.30
N LEU A 174 13.15 -5.02 -3.56
CA LEU A 174 12.05 -4.82 -2.62
C LEU A 174 12.17 -5.73 -1.38
N VAL A 175 12.59 -6.98 -1.57
CA VAL A 175 12.91 -7.90 -0.46
C VAL A 175 14.07 -7.35 0.38
N ASN A 176 15.07 -6.74 -0.24
CA ASN A 176 16.17 -6.11 0.51
C ASN A 176 15.72 -4.87 1.29
N LEU A 177 14.82 -4.07 0.73
CA LEU A 177 14.16 -2.96 1.45
C LEU A 177 13.43 -3.51 2.68
N MET A 178 12.61 -4.56 2.52
CA MET A 178 11.87 -5.18 3.62
C MET A 178 12.79 -5.84 4.66
N LYS A 179 13.91 -6.45 4.26
CA LYS A 179 14.90 -7.01 5.19
C LYS A 179 15.54 -5.94 6.06
N LYS A 180 15.76 -4.72 5.55
CA LYS A 180 16.25 -3.59 6.38
C LYS A 180 15.18 -3.15 7.37
N ILE A 181 13.93 -3.12 6.93
CA ILE A 181 12.76 -2.74 7.72
C ILE A 181 12.52 -3.71 8.89
N VAL A 182 12.46 -5.02 8.61
CA VAL A 182 12.19 -6.07 9.63
C VAL A 182 13.34 -6.20 10.64
N LYS A 183 14.57 -5.82 10.27
CA LYS A 183 15.74 -5.87 11.16
C LYS A 183 15.93 -4.63 12.02
N THR A 184 15.14 -3.58 11.85
CA THR A 184 15.23 -2.38 12.69
C THR A 184 14.41 -2.64 13.96
N PRO A 185 15.02 -2.81 15.15
CA PRO A 185 14.27 -3.06 16.37
C PRO A 185 13.42 -1.85 16.70
N ALA A 186 12.17 -2.07 17.14
CA ALA A 186 11.23 -1.05 17.61
C ALA A 186 11.65 -0.37 18.94
N PHE A 187 12.96 -0.19 19.19
CA PHE A 187 13.52 0.33 20.44
C PHE A 187 14.06 1.76 20.34
N LEU A 188 13.70 2.54 19.31
CA LEU A 188 14.16 3.94 19.17
C LEU A 188 13.08 5.00 19.33
N PHE A 189 11.91 4.67 19.87
CA PHE A 189 10.94 5.65 20.34
C PHE A 189 10.48 5.29 21.75
N GLN A 190 11.33 5.60 22.74
CA GLN A 190 10.94 5.88 24.13
C GLN A 190 11.13 7.37 24.39
#